data_AF-W6K1S5-F1
#
_entry.id   AF-W6K1S5-F1
#
_cell.length_a   1.000
_cell.length_b   1.000
_cell.length_c   1.000
_cell.angle_alpha   90.00
_cell.angle_beta   90.00
_cell.angle_gamma   90.00
#
_symmetry.space_group_name_H-M   'P 1'
#
loop_
_entity.id
_entity.type
_entity.pdbx_description
1 polymer ?
#
loop_
_entity_poly.entity_id
_entity_poly.type
_entity_poly.pdbx_seq_one_letter_code
_entity_poly.pdbx_strand_id
1 'polypeptide(L)'
;MSRAQAQQDVKEFFVSRRARRAPGDVGLPDLGGLRRVPGLRRQEVADPAAVSLDYDTQLERGHVRGASDVVLTALMDALRLSAIERGYFLDLVRQVNASGRSPRHGARADMPPGLQQMADAMAGVTVLVRNHRMDVIGGNARAKALYAPVYAEPSPNLSRHVFLDPAARTFSPDRERMADINVGTLPLALARYPYDADLIALVDELAAANADFR
;
A
#
# COMPACT_ATOMS: atom_id res chain seq x y z
N MET A 1 -1.26 -21.97 -3.64
CA MET A 1 -2.20 -22.09 -2.50
C MET A 1 -3.54 -21.51 -2.90
N SER A 2 -4.65 -22.09 -2.41
CA SER A 2 -5.99 -21.54 -2.67
C SER A 2 -6.22 -20.27 -1.84
N ARG A 3 -7.14 -19.40 -2.28
CA ARG A 3 -7.52 -18.19 -1.52
C ARG A 3 -7.96 -18.49 -0.10
N ALA A 4 -8.79 -19.53 0.05
CA ALA A 4 -9.30 -19.97 1.33
C ALA A 4 -8.17 -20.39 2.27
N GLN A 5 -7.13 -21.06 1.72
CA GLN A 5 -5.94 -21.41 2.49
C GLN A 5 -5.18 -20.17 2.96
N ALA A 6 -4.91 -19.21 2.07
CA ALA A 6 -4.21 -17.99 2.46
C ALA A 6 -4.98 -17.18 3.52
N GLN A 7 -6.32 -17.11 3.44
CA GLN A 7 -7.14 -16.46 4.45
C GLN A 7 -7.07 -17.18 5.80
N GLN A 8 -7.08 -18.51 5.77
CA GLN A 8 -6.92 -19.33 6.97
C GLN A 8 -5.54 -19.12 7.61
N ASP A 9 -4.47 -19.08 6.81
CA ASP A 9 -3.11 -18.85 7.29
C ASP A 9 -2.94 -17.46 7.91
N VAL A 10 -3.52 -16.42 7.30
CA VAL A 10 -3.57 -15.05 7.88
C VAL A 10 -4.24 -15.07 9.24
N LYS A 11 -5.41 -15.72 9.35
CA LYS A 11 -6.15 -15.86 10.60
C LYS A 11 -5.30 -16.57 11.65
N GLU A 12 -4.74 -17.72 11.33
CA GLU A 12 -3.94 -18.52 12.26
C GLU A 12 -2.71 -17.76 12.73
N PHE A 13 -2.02 -17.08 11.81
CA PHE A 13 -0.89 -16.24 12.14
C PHE A 13 -1.29 -15.12 13.11
N PHE A 14 -2.35 -14.35 12.78
CA PHE A 14 -2.78 -13.22 13.60
C PHE A 14 -3.19 -13.67 15.01
N VAL A 15 -4.02 -14.71 15.12
CA VAL A 15 -4.47 -15.28 16.40
C VAL A 15 -3.29 -15.80 17.22
N SER A 16 -2.34 -16.50 16.58
CA SER A 16 -1.13 -17.02 17.23
C SER A 16 -0.25 -15.90 17.77
N ARG A 17 0.01 -14.85 16.99
CA ARG A 17 0.84 -13.71 17.43
C ARG A 17 0.18 -12.93 18.55
N ARG A 18 -1.14 -12.71 18.49
CA ARG A 18 -1.86 -12.04 19.56
C ARG A 18 -1.84 -12.84 20.87
N ALA A 19 -2.00 -14.16 20.79
CA ALA A 19 -1.97 -15.05 21.95
C ALA A 19 -0.59 -15.13 22.63
N ARG A 20 0.50 -14.90 21.89
CA ARG A 20 1.88 -14.96 22.40
C ARG A 20 2.38 -13.68 23.07
N ARG A 21 1.67 -12.56 22.92
CA ARG A 21 2.09 -11.26 23.48
C ARG A 21 1.37 -10.98 24.79
N ALA A 22 2.14 -10.70 25.83
CA ALA A 22 1.59 -10.16 27.07
C ALA A 22 1.38 -8.64 26.91
N PRO A 23 0.44 -8.02 27.66
CA PRO A 23 0.23 -6.58 27.64
C PRO A 23 1.53 -5.80 27.91
N GLY A 24 2.34 -6.27 28.87
CA GLY A 24 3.63 -5.67 29.20
C GLY A 24 4.60 -5.67 28.01
N ASP A 25 4.57 -6.70 27.17
CA ASP A 25 5.43 -6.79 25.99
C ASP A 25 5.14 -5.69 24.99
N VAL A 26 3.93 -5.11 24.99
CA VAL A 26 3.51 -4.05 24.07
C VAL A 26 3.39 -2.69 24.76
N GLY A 27 3.80 -2.58 26.03
CA GLY A 27 3.77 -1.34 26.81
C GLY A 27 2.39 -1.01 27.39
N LEU A 28 1.49 -1.98 27.46
CA LEU A 28 0.18 -1.83 28.10
C LEU A 28 0.23 -2.27 29.57
N PRO A 29 -0.48 -1.58 30.47
CA PRO A 29 -0.56 -1.98 31.87
C PRO A 29 -1.30 -3.30 32.01
N ASP A 30 -0.73 -4.24 32.75
CA ASP A 30 -1.44 -5.47 33.11
C ASP A 30 -2.34 -5.19 34.33
N LEU A 31 -3.60 -4.85 34.06
CA LEU A 31 -4.57 -4.41 35.06
C LEU A 31 -5.11 -5.55 35.98
N GLY A 32 -4.42 -6.70 36.06
CA GLY A 32 -4.57 -7.67 37.15
C GLY A 32 -5.95 -8.35 37.33
N GLY A 33 -6.78 -8.41 36.28
CA GLY A 33 -8.09 -9.09 36.34
C GLY A 33 -8.08 -10.54 35.82
N LEU A 34 -9.18 -11.28 36.04
CA LEU A 34 -9.42 -12.61 35.44
C LEU A 34 -9.40 -12.53 33.90
N ARG A 35 -8.24 -12.74 33.29
CA ARG A 35 -8.03 -12.67 31.85
C ARG A 35 -8.54 -13.95 31.19
N ARG A 36 -9.52 -13.82 30.29
CA ARG A 36 -10.13 -14.95 29.56
C ARG A 36 -9.38 -15.37 28.29
N VAL A 37 -8.34 -14.63 27.90
CA VAL A 37 -7.53 -14.88 26.70
C VAL A 37 -6.06 -14.99 27.10
N PRO A 38 -5.26 -15.89 26.49
CA PRO A 38 -3.88 -16.13 26.90
C PRO A 38 -2.93 -14.95 26.65
N GLY A 39 -3.22 -14.10 25.65
CA GLY A 39 -2.40 -12.94 25.29
C GLY A 39 -3.20 -11.65 25.23
N LEU A 40 -2.94 -10.82 24.23
CA LEU A 40 -3.64 -9.54 24.05
C LEU A 40 -5.13 -9.75 23.74
N ARG A 41 -5.95 -8.87 24.29
CA ARG A 41 -7.36 -8.69 23.94
C ARG A 41 -7.44 -8.00 22.59
N ARG A 42 -8.59 -8.12 21.90
CA ARG A 42 -8.85 -7.43 20.64
C ARG A 42 -8.57 -5.93 20.73
N GLN A 43 -9.07 -5.30 21.80
CA GLN A 43 -8.93 -3.86 22.01
C GLN A 43 -7.49 -3.43 22.32
N GLU A 44 -6.72 -4.30 22.98
CA GLU A 44 -5.29 -4.09 23.26
C GLU A 44 -4.42 -4.14 21.99
N VAL A 45 -4.97 -4.62 20.86
CA VAL A 45 -4.34 -4.54 19.53
C VAL A 45 -4.96 -3.41 18.68
N ALA A 46 -6.28 -3.27 18.74
CA ALA A 46 -7.01 -2.31 17.91
C ALA A 46 -6.70 -0.85 18.27
N ASP A 47 -6.64 -0.52 19.57
CA ASP A 47 -6.42 0.85 20.02
C ASP A 47 -5.03 1.38 19.60
N PRO A 48 -3.90 0.66 19.83
CA PRO A 48 -2.59 1.10 19.36
C PRO A 48 -2.47 1.16 17.84
N ALA A 49 -3.16 0.26 17.12
CA ALA A 49 -3.18 0.24 15.67
C ALA A 49 -4.13 1.28 15.04
N ALA A 50 -4.86 2.04 15.86
CA ALA A 50 -5.87 3.02 15.44
C ALA A 50 -6.92 2.42 14.48
N VAL A 51 -7.34 1.17 14.73
CA VAL A 51 -8.38 0.48 13.96
C VAL A 51 -9.60 0.18 14.83
N SER A 52 -10.76 -0.05 14.20
CA SER A 52 -11.94 -0.48 14.95
C SER A 52 -11.80 -1.91 15.47
N LEU A 53 -12.51 -2.23 16.55
CA LEU A 53 -12.61 -3.60 17.09
C LEU A 53 -13.18 -4.59 16.06
N ASP A 54 -14.06 -4.11 15.19
CA ASP A 54 -14.62 -4.89 14.08
C ASP A 54 -13.56 -5.26 13.06
N TYR A 55 -12.52 -4.45 12.89
CA TYR A 55 -11.38 -4.75 12.03
C TYR A 55 -10.54 -5.91 12.59
N ASP A 56 -10.27 -5.91 13.90
CA ASP A 56 -9.61 -7.05 14.57
C ASP A 56 -10.42 -8.34 14.40
N THR A 57 -11.75 -8.26 14.53
CA THR A 57 -12.64 -9.41 14.30
C THR A 57 -12.63 -9.87 12.83
N GLN A 58 -12.43 -8.97 11.87
CA GLN A 58 -12.24 -9.34 10.46
C GLN A 58 -10.89 -10.05 10.24
N LEU A 59 -9.82 -9.59 10.87
CA LEU A 59 -8.50 -10.24 10.86
C LEU A 59 -8.56 -11.66 11.43
N GLU A 60 -9.25 -11.85 12.56
CA GLU A 60 -9.51 -13.17 13.14
C GLU A 60 -10.35 -14.09 12.23
N ARG A 61 -11.01 -13.54 11.21
CA ARG A 61 -11.73 -14.31 10.18
C ARG A 61 -10.93 -14.44 8.88
N GLY A 62 -9.68 -13.98 8.83
CA GLY A 62 -8.83 -14.04 7.64
C GLY A 62 -9.19 -13.00 6.57
N HIS A 63 -9.97 -11.97 6.94
CA HIS A 63 -10.38 -10.90 6.04
C HIS A 63 -9.41 -9.73 6.15
N VAL A 64 -8.41 -9.73 5.26
CA VAL A 64 -7.40 -8.66 5.11
C VAL A 64 -7.50 -7.92 3.77
N ARG A 65 -8.59 -8.16 3.02
CA ARG A 65 -8.71 -7.64 1.65
C ARG A 65 -8.87 -6.13 1.66
N GLY A 66 -8.02 -5.44 0.90
CA GLY A 66 -8.05 -3.97 0.83
C GLY A 66 -7.51 -3.27 2.09
N ALA A 67 -6.89 -4.01 3.01
CA ALA A 67 -6.13 -3.43 4.10
C ALA A 67 -5.08 -2.48 3.54
N SER A 68 -5.08 -1.22 4.00
CA SER A 68 -4.02 -0.28 3.63
C SER A 68 -2.70 -0.69 4.27
N ASP A 69 -1.58 -0.40 3.62
CA ASP A 69 -0.25 -0.67 4.17
C ASP A 69 0.02 0.09 5.48
N VAL A 70 -0.64 1.24 5.68
CA VAL A 70 -0.63 1.98 6.96
C VAL A 70 -1.24 1.13 8.07
N VAL A 71 -2.41 0.54 7.81
CA VAL A 71 -3.09 -0.32 8.78
C VAL A 71 -2.29 -1.60 9.03
N LEU A 72 -1.72 -2.21 7.99
CA LEU A 72 -0.87 -3.40 8.16
C LEU A 72 0.36 -3.08 9.01
N THR A 73 1.05 -1.97 8.73
CA THR A 73 2.21 -1.51 9.52
C THR A 73 1.82 -1.27 10.98
N ALA A 74 0.74 -0.54 11.23
CA ALA A 74 0.25 -0.28 12.58
C ALA A 74 -0.09 -1.56 13.35
N LEU A 75 -0.67 -2.57 12.70
CA LEU A 75 -0.93 -3.88 13.32
C LEU A 75 0.34 -4.66 13.63
N MET A 76 1.32 -4.63 12.72
CA MET A 76 2.61 -5.28 12.94
C MET A 76 3.38 -4.62 14.11
N ASP A 77 3.25 -3.30 14.25
CA ASP A 77 3.81 -2.54 15.36
C ASP A 77 3.08 -2.84 16.68
N ALA A 78 1.75 -2.84 16.68
CA ALA A 78 0.92 -3.17 17.84
C ALA A 78 1.20 -4.59 18.35
N LEU A 79 1.45 -5.56 17.46
CA LEU A 79 1.83 -6.93 17.82
C LEU A 79 3.32 -7.12 18.09
N ARG A 80 4.14 -6.07 17.91
CA ARG A 80 5.60 -6.10 17.94
C ARG A 80 6.17 -7.29 17.17
N LEU A 81 5.76 -7.42 15.91
CA LEU A 81 6.28 -8.48 15.04
C LEU A 81 7.76 -8.24 14.74
N SER A 82 8.55 -9.31 14.77
CA SER A 82 9.94 -9.28 14.30
C SER A 82 10.03 -9.07 12.80
N ALA A 83 11.20 -8.71 12.27
CA ALA A 83 11.39 -8.53 10.83
C ALA A 83 10.97 -9.76 10.01
N ILE A 84 11.27 -10.97 10.51
CA ILE A 84 10.88 -12.24 9.87
C ILE A 84 9.36 -12.41 9.88
N GLU A 85 8.73 -12.13 11.02
CA GLU A 85 7.28 -12.24 11.19
C GLU A 85 6.52 -11.24 10.33
N ARG A 86 7.04 -10.02 10.19
CA ARG A 86 6.51 -8.99 9.30
C ARG A 86 6.53 -9.43 7.85
N GLY A 87 7.68 -9.92 7.38
CA GLY A 87 7.82 -10.46 6.02
C GLY A 87 6.80 -11.56 5.74
N TYR A 88 6.73 -12.55 6.63
CA TYR A 88 5.76 -13.65 6.49
C TYR A 88 4.29 -13.18 6.52
N PHE A 89 3.93 -12.26 7.42
CA PHE A 89 2.57 -11.73 7.48
C PHE A 89 2.18 -11.01 6.19
N LEU A 90 3.08 -10.20 5.65
CA LEU A 90 2.85 -9.51 4.38
C LEU A 90 2.72 -10.48 3.22
N ASP A 91 3.52 -11.55 3.17
CA ASP A 91 3.41 -12.57 2.14
C ASP A 91 2.05 -13.28 2.19
N LEU A 92 1.54 -13.58 3.39
CA LEU A 92 0.19 -14.13 3.55
C LEU A 92 -0.89 -13.15 3.07
N VAL A 93 -0.79 -11.87 3.45
CA VAL A 93 -1.72 -10.82 2.99
C VAL A 93 -1.66 -10.67 1.47
N ARG A 94 -0.47 -10.69 0.86
CA ARG A 94 -0.28 -10.69 -0.59
C ARG A 94 -0.98 -11.87 -1.23
N GLN A 95 -0.86 -13.08 -0.70
CA GLN A 95 -1.53 -14.26 -1.25
C GLN A 95 -3.06 -14.16 -1.16
N VAL A 96 -3.60 -13.60 -0.07
CA VAL A 96 -5.04 -13.30 0.06
C VAL A 96 -5.49 -12.29 -1.01
N ASN A 97 -4.68 -11.28 -1.30
CA ASN A 97 -4.97 -10.27 -2.32
C ASN A 97 -4.71 -10.76 -3.76
N ALA A 98 -3.72 -11.63 -3.97
CA ALA A 98 -3.28 -12.16 -5.25
C ALA A 98 -4.16 -13.32 -5.74
N SER A 99 -4.87 -14.01 -4.84
CA SER A 99 -5.75 -15.14 -5.20
C SER A 99 -7.06 -14.73 -5.92
N GLY A 100 -7.09 -13.53 -6.49
CA GLY A 100 -8.01 -13.10 -7.56
C GLY A 100 -7.34 -12.34 -8.71
N ARG A 101 -6.02 -12.13 -8.69
CA ARG A 101 -5.26 -11.44 -9.74
C ARG A 101 -3.84 -12.02 -9.81
N SER A 102 -3.55 -12.68 -10.94
CA SER A 102 -2.20 -12.79 -11.51
C SER A 102 -1.44 -11.45 -11.34
N PRO A 103 -0.11 -11.43 -11.14
CA PRO A 103 0.65 -10.18 -11.06
C PRO A 103 0.45 -9.41 -12.37
N ARG A 104 -0.49 -8.47 -12.35
CA ARG A 104 -0.78 -7.58 -13.45
C ARG A 104 -0.34 -6.20 -13.02
N HIS A 105 0.86 -5.83 -13.43
CA HIS A 105 1.11 -4.49 -13.95
C HIS A 105 -0.05 -4.07 -14.89
N GLY A 106 -1.12 -3.49 -14.35
CA GLY A 106 -2.27 -3.07 -15.17
C GLY A 106 -3.65 -3.26 -14.56
N ALA A 107 -3.76 -3.68 -13.30
CA ALA A 107 -5.05 -3.58 -12.63
C ALA A 107 -5.24 -2.15 -12.09
N ARG A 108 -5.79 -1.27 -12.94
CA ARG A 108 -6.33 0.04 -12.57
C ARG A 108 -6.88 -0.02 -11.14
N ALA A 109 -6.26 0.72 -10.21
CA ALA A 109 -7.02 1.16 -9.06
C ALA A 109 -8.07 2.09 -9.65
N ASP A 110 -9.28 1.58 -9.89
CA ASP A 110 -10.32 2.40 -10.48
C ASP A 110 -10.62 3.54 -9.50
N MET A 111 -10.50 4.76 -10.00
CA MET A 111 -10.85 5.97 -9.27
C MET A 111 -12.28 5.82 -8.71
N PRO A 112 -12.50 6.01 -7.39
CA PRO A 112 -13.84 5.91 -6.82
C PRO A 112 -14.83 6.81 -7.59
N PRO A 113 -16.06 6.36 -7.89
CA PRO A 113 -16.99 7.10 -8.74
C PRO A 113 -17.24 8.54 -8.30
N GLY A 114 -17.37 8.77 -6.99
CA GLY A 114 -17.53 10.13 -6.44
C GLY A 114 -16.31 11.02 -6.65
N LEU A 115 -15.10 10.46 -6.59
CA LEU A 115 -13.87 11.19 -6.86
C LEU A 115 -13.78 11.54 -8.35
N GLN A 116 -14.15 10.62 -9.25
CA GLN A 116 -14.21 10.86 -10.70
C GLN A 116 -15.22 11.97 -11.01
N GLN A 117 -16.41 11.95 -10.41
CA GLN A 117 -17.42 13.00 -10.59
C GLN A 117 -16.91 14.37 -10.13
N MET A 118 -16.20 14.42 -9.00
CA MET A 118 -15.57 15.65 -8.52
C MET A 118 -14.49 16.17 -9.49
N ALA A 119 -13.66 15.26 -10.04
CA ALA A 119 -12.65 15.62 -11.03
C ALA A 119 -13.27 16.18 -12.32
N ASP A 120 -14.36 15.56 -12.79
CA ASP A 120 -15.07 15.97 -14.01
C ASP A 120 -15.83 17.30 -13.82
N ALA A 121 -16.32 17.59 -12.61
CA ALA A 121 -16.95 18.86 -12.29
C ALA A 121 -15.97 20.06 -12.34
N MET A 122 -14.67 19.83 -12.12
CA MET A 122 -13.61 20.84 -12.18
C MET A 122 -13.19 21.15 -13.63
N ALA A 123 -14.13 21.59 -14.47
CA ALA A 123 -13.93 21.75 -15.91
C ALA A 123 -12.89 22.83 -16.31
N GLY A 124 -12.57 23.76 -15.41
CA GLY A 124 -11.61 24.84 -15.63
C GLY A 124 -10.13 24.47 -15.41
N VAL A 125 -9.85 23.29 -14.83
CA VAL A 125 -8.48 22.89 -14.46
C VAL A 125 -8.19 21.44 -14.85
N THR A 126 -6.89 21.11 -14.96
CA THR A 126 -6.43 19.73 -15.19
C THR A 126 -6.36 19.01 -13.85
N VAL A 127 -7.06 17.87 -13.72
CA VAL A 127 -7.10 17.09 -12.48
C VAL A 127 -6.59 15.69 -12.74
N LEU A 128 -5.43 15.37 -12.16
CA LEU A 128 -4.79 14.06 -12.21
C LEU A 128 -4.74 13.46 -10.81
N VAL A 129 -5.14 12.21 -10.66
CA VAL A 129 -5.08 11.48 -9.39
C VAL A 129 -4.08 10.36 -9.49
N ARG A 130 -3.20 10.28 -8.48
CA ARG A 130 -2.15 9.27 -8.37
C ARG A 130 -2.05 8.69 -6.96
N ASN A 131 -1.45 7.51 -6.82
CA ASN A 131 -1.06 6.96 -5.52
C ASN A 131 0.36 7.40 -5.10
N HIS A 132 0.82 6.92 -3.95
CA HIS A 132 2.16 7.13 -3.41
C HIS A 132 3.29 6.50 -4.22
N ARG A 133 2.96 5.57 -5.13
CA ARG A 133 3.89 4.94 -6.10
C ARG A 133 3.93 5.69 -7.43
N MET A 134 3.23 6.82 -7.54
CA MET A 134 3.09 7.61 -8.77
C MET A 134 2.30 6.92 -9.89
N ASP A 135 1.54 5.86 -9.57
CA ASP A 135 0.58 5.26 -10.50
C ASP A 135 -0.58 6.22 -10.70
N VAL A 136 -0.99 6.43 -11.94
CA VAL A 136 -2.14 7.24 -12.30
C VAL A 136 -3.42 6.42 -12.12
N ILE A 137 -4.22 6.81 -11.14
CA ILE A 137 -5.49 6.17 -10.78
C ILE A 137 -6.62 6.69 -11.69
N GLY A 138 -6.57 7.97 -12.05
CA GLY A 138 -7.63 8.59 -12.84
C GLY A 138 -7.43 10.08 -13.04
N GLY A 139 -8.41 10.72 -13.66
CA GLY A 139 -8.36 12.14 -13.97
C GLY A 139 -9.50 12.57 -14.89
N ASN A 140 -9.67 13.88 -15.02
CA ASN A 140 -10.66 14.46 -15.91
C ASN A 140 -10.22 14.42 -17.38
N ALA A 141 -11.12 14.75 -18.31
CA ALA A 141 -10.83 14.72 -19.74
C ALA A 141 -9.60 15.57 -20.13
N ARG A 142 -9.39 16.70 -19.45
CA ARG A 142 -8.22 17.58 -19.67
C ARG A 142 -6.93 16.92 -19.24
N ALA A 143 -6.92 16.23 -18.10
CA ALA A 143 -5.76 15.46 -17.65
C ALA A 143 -5.43 14.32 -18.61
N LYS A 144 -6.44 13.63 -19.13
CA LYS A 144 -6.26 12.55 -20.13
C LYS A 144 -5.70 13.09 -21.44
N ALA A 145 -6.16 14.26 -21.88
CA ALA A 145 -5.62 14.91 -23.08
C ALA A 145 -4.19 15.41 -22.85
N LEU A 146 -3.93 16.04 -21.70
CA LEU A 146 -2.61 16.56 -21.36
C LEU A 146 -1.61 15.40 -21.24
N TYR A 147 -1.89 14.38 -20.43
CA TYR A 147 -1.01 13.24 -20.17
C TYR A 147 -1.30 12.04 -21.10
N ALA A 148 -1.75 12.30 -22.34
CA ALA A 148 -2.13 11.24 -23.27
C ALA A 148 -1.06 10.15 -23.46
N PRO A 149 0.26 10.47 -23.56
CA PRO A 149 1.30 9.44 -23.65
C PRO A 149 1.37 8.55 -22.40
N VAL A 150 1.21 9.12 -21.21
CA VAL A 150 1.20 8.35 -19.95
C VAL A 150 0.02 7.39 -19.93
N TYR A 151 -1.17 7.84 -20.35
CA TYR A 151 -2.39 7.03 -20.38
C TYR A 151 -2.40 5.96 -21.49
N ALA A 152 -1.47 6.00 -22.44
CA ALA A 152 -1.33 4.97 -23.46
C ALA A 152 -0.76 3.65 -22.91
N GLU A 153 -0.06 3.71 -21.79
CA GLU A 153 0.49 2.53 -21.11
C GLU A 153 -0.60 1.74 -20.37
N PRO A 154 -0.55 0.40 -20.38
CA PRO A 154 -1.48 -0.45 -19.62
C PRO A 154 -1.45 -0.18 -18.10
N SER A 155 -0.30 0.27 -17.59
CA SER A 155 -0.07 0.62 -16.18
C SER A 155 0.53 2.01 -16.08
N PRO A 156 -0.27 3.08 -16.24
CA PRO A 156 0.21 4.44 -16.35
C PRO A 156 0.88 4.87 -15.04
N ASN A 157 2.19 5.14 -15.10
CA ASN A 157 2.98 5.57 -13.95
C ASN A 157 3.85 6.76 -14.37
N LEU A 158 3.76 7.86 -13.61
CA LEU A 158 4.47 9.10 -13.96
C LEU A 158 5.98 8.95 -13.85
N SER A 159 6.48 8.20 -12.87
CA SER A 159 7.92 7.98 -12.70
C SER A 159 8.47 7.16 -13.87
N ARG A 160 7.81 6.05 -14.23
CA ARG A 160 8.21 5.25 -15.40
C ARG A 160 8.19 6.07 -16.68
N HIS A 161 7.15 6.86 -16.91
CA HIS A 161 7.11 7.73 -18.08
C HIS A 161 8.28 8.72 -18.08
N VAL A 162 8.53 9.43 -16.96
CA VAL A 162 9.62 10.41 -16.88
C VAL A 162 10.99 9.78 -17.10
N PHE A 163 11.27 8.61 -16.54
CA PHE A 163 12.62 8.02 -16.57
C PHE A 163 12.87 7.03 -17.70
N LEU A 164 11.88 6.21 -18.04
CA LEU A 164 12.03 5.04 -18.91
C LEU A 164 11.48 5.26 -20.32
N ASP A 165 10.48 6.12 -20.49
CA ASP A 165 9.85 6.35 -21.80
C ASP A 165 10.71 7.32 -22.66
N PRO A 166 11.19 6.89 -23.84
CA PRO A 166 11.89 7.78 -24.76
C PRO A 166 11.05 8.97 -25.23
N ALA A 167 9.72 8.80 -25.34
CA ALA A 167 8.78 9.84 -25.77
C ALA A 167 8.62 10.95 -24.73
N ALA A 168 8.98 10.71 -23.47
CA ALA A 168 8.94 11.74 -22.43
C ALA A 168 9.88 12.92 -22.72
N ARG A 169 10.93 12.72 -23.55
CA ARG A 169 11.84 13.80 -23.97
C ARG A 169 11.16 14.88 -24.81
N THR A 170 10.15 14.50 -25.59
CA THR A 170 9.42 15.41 -26.47
C THR A 170 8.19 15.99 -25.76
N PHE A 171 7.68 15.28 -24.76
CA PHE A 171 6.44 15.59 -24.05
C PHE A 171 6.63 16.50 -22.83
N SER A 172 7.80 16.46 -22.17
CA SER A 172 8.06 17.21 -20.94
C SER A 172 9.24 18.17 -21.10
N PRO A 173 8.99 19.46 -21.40
CA PRO A 173 10.04 20.49 -21.48
C PRO A 173 10.86 20.61 -20.18
N ASP A 174 10.22 20.36 -19.03
CA ASP A 174 10.83 20.41 -17.69
C ASP A 174 11.11 19.01 -17.11
N ARG A 175 11.67 18.09 -17.92
CA ARG A 175 11.98 16.72 -17.49
C ARG A 175 12.82 16.68 -16.21
N GLU A 176 13.82 17.55 -16.11
CA GLU A 176 14.69 17.66 -14.93
C GLU A 176 13.89 17.99 -13.67
N ARG A 177 12.98 18.97 -13.75
CA ARG A 177 12.08 19.31 -12.63
C ARG A 177 11.18 18.14 -12.24
N MET A 178 10.67 17.39 -13.21
CA MET A 178 9.88 16.19 -12.92
C MET A 178 10.72 15.08 -12.29
N ALA A 179 11.97 14.93 -12.73
CA ALA A 179 12.90 13.99 -12.12
C ALA A 179 13.19 14.36 -10.65
N ASP A 180 13.48 15.64 -10.37
CA ASP A 180 13.69 16.16 -9.01
C ASP A 180 12.50 15.89 -8.09
N ILE A 181 11.28 16.12 -8.58
CA ILE A 181 10.05 15.82 -7.82
C ILE A 181 9.98 14.33 -7.47
N ASN A 182 10.36 13.44 -8.39
CA ASN A 182 10.34 11.99 -8.15
C ASN A 182 11.43 11.55 -7.19
N VAL A 183 12.66 12.06 -7.34
CA VAL A 183 13.79 11.80 -6.44
C VAL A 183 13.49 12.32 -5.04
N GLY A 184 12.72 13.41 -4.89
CA GLY A 184 12.24 13.87 -3.57
C GLY A 184 11.06 13.05 -3.02
N THR A 185 10.15 12.58 -3.88
CA THR A 185 8.88 11.96 -3.43
C THR A 185 9.01 10.47 -3.12
N LEU A 186 9.70 9.69 -3.97
CA LEU A 186 9.74 8.23 -3.82
C LEU A 186 10.53 7.76 -2.59
N PRO A 187 11.68 8.36 -2.21
CA PRO A 187 12.35 8.01 -0.96
C PRO A 187 11.52 8.33 0.29
N LEU A 188 10.79 9.46 0.29
CA LEU A 188 9.86 9.78 1.37
C LEU A 188 8.70 8.77 1.44
N ALA A 189 8.21 8.32 0.29
CA ALA A 189 7.21 7.27 0.23
C ALA A 189 7.78 5.94 0.75
N LEU A 190 9.00 5.55 0.40
CA LEU A 190 9.65 4.35 0.92
C LEU A 190 9.83 4.41 2.44
N ALA A 191 10.22 5.57 2.99
CA ALA A 191 10.33 5.74 4.43
C ALA A 191 8.97 5.56 5.14
N ARG A 192 7.88 6.01 4.52
CA ARG A 192 6.51 5.86 5.05
C ARG A 192 5.90 4.49 4.80
N TYR A 193 6.30 3.81 3.73
CA TYR A 193 5.78 2.52 3.27
C TYR A 193 6.93 1.52 3.04
N PRO A 194 7.73 1.18 4.08
CA PRO A 194 9.00 0.47 3.93
C PRO A 194 8.88 -1.00 3.48
N TYR A 195 7.65 -1.52 3.39
CA TYR A 195 7.38 -2.91 3.00
C TYR A 195 6.52 -3.04 1.74
N ASP A 196 6.24 -1.92 1.09
CA ASP A 196 5.54 -1.89 -0.17
C ASP A 196 6.45 -2.43 -1.29
N ALA A 197 6.30 -3.70 -1.63
CA ALA A 197 7.19 -4.33 -2.62
C ALA A 197 7.04 -3.74 -4.02
N ASP A 198 5.88 -3.20 -4.39
CA ASP A 198 5.70 -2.60 -5.71
C ASP A 198 6.41 -1.24 -5.77
N LEU A 199 6.42 -0.50 -4.65
CA LEU A 199 7.20 0.73 -4.50
C LEU A 199 8.70 0.44 -4.47
N ILE A 200 9.14 -0.58 -3.72
CA ILE A 200 10.54 -1.02 -3.69
C ILE A 200 10.99 -1.43 -5.08
N ALA A 201 10.22 -2.28 -5.77
CA ALA A 201 10.53 -2.72 -7.13
C ALA A 201 10.56 -1.55 -8.12
N LEU A 202 9.66 -0.57 -7.98
CA LEU A 202 9.69 0.64 -8.79
C LEU A 202 10.98 1.44 -8.56
N VAL A 203 11.39 1.66 -7.32
CA VAL A 203 12.61 2.42 -7.03
C VAL A 203 13.85 1.68 -7.53
N ASP A 204 13.92 0.36 -7.36
CA ASP A 204 14.99 -0.47 -7.92
C ASP A 204 15.04 -0.40 -9.45
N GLU A 205 13.87 -0.48 -10.12
CA GLU A 205 13.74 -0.32 -11.57
C GLU A 205 14.26 1.04 -12.05
N LEU A 206 13.89 2.13 -11.36
CA LEU A 206 14.31 3.48 -11.71
C LEU A 206 15.80 3.72 -11.45
N ALA A 207 16.34 3.20 -10.35
CA ALA A 207 17.76 3.29 -10.02
C ALA A 207 18.67 2.47 -10.96
N ALA A 208 18.14 1.41 -11.56
CA ALA A 208 18.84 0.66 -12.60
C ALA A 208 18.89 1.43 -13.94
N ALA A 209 17.87 2.23 -14.24
CA ALA A 209 17.74 2.94 -15.50
C ALA A 209 18.32 4.36 -15.50
N ASN A 210 18.42 5.03 -14.33
CA ASN A 210 18.99 6.37 -14.23
C ASN A 210 19.91 6.51 -13.00
N ALA A 211 21.12 7.04 -13.22
CA ALA A 211 22.10 7.31 -12.18
C ALA A 211 21.64 8.37 -11.17
N ASP A 212 20.72 9.26 -11.55
CA ASP A 212 20.17 10.30 -10.66
C ASP A 212 19.33 9.73 -9.48
N PHE A 213 18.98 8.44 -9.51
CA PHE A 213 18.23 7.75 -8.46
C PHE A 213 19.12 6.97 -7.47
N ARG A 214 20.45 7.00 -7.63
CA ARG A 214 21.42 6.35 -6.73
C ARG A 214 21.87 7.23 -5.58
#